data_AF-A0A1S4BB93-F1
#
_entry.id   AF-A0A1S4BB93-F1
#
_cell.length_a   1.000
_cell.length_b   1.000
_cell.length_c   1.000
_cell.angle_alpha   90.00
_cell.angle_beta   90.00
_cell.angle_gamma   90.00
#
_symmetry.space_group_name_H-M   'P 1'
#
loop_
_entity.id
_entity.type
_entity.pdbx_description
1 polymer ?
#
loop_
_entity_poly.entity_id
_entity_poly.type
_entity_poly.pdbx_seq_one_letter_code
_entity_poly.pdbx_strand_id
1 'polypeptide(L)'
;MASLRTTTNFLVREIFRPSIQLSTVRFIHIPPAPFQATSLVVSHRLLLRTISFSPVRCAAASDGGADDGKKSPARLSQVKQLLHEATERAQAAGNDPIPKITIDHVIVNFARSGGPGGQNVNKVNTKVDMRFNVKNAYWLSDRVREKILQMEKNRINKDGELVFRGNIEDALNKLQAIIDAASYVPPPPSEEQVKRIAKLAAIGERKRLDNKKAQSQKKAMRRSKDSWD
;
A
#
# COMPACT_ATOMS: atom_id res chain seq x y z
N MET A 1 13.38 26.91 5.01
CA MET A 1 13.47 25.50 4.58
C MET A 1 12.08 24.99 4.19
N ALA A 2 11.60 25.27 2.98
CA ALA A 2 10.33 24.76 2.47
C ALA A 2 10.34 24.78 0.93
N SER A 3 10.89 23.74 0.29
CA SER A 3 10.76 23.58 -1.17
C SER A 3 11.03 22.15 -1.69
N LEU A 4 11.31 21.17 -0.83
CA LEU A 4 11.72 19.82 -1.27
C LEU A 4 10.59 18.78 -1.28
N ARG A 5 9.32 19.15 -1.08
CA ARG A 5 8.21 18.19 -1.02
C ARG A 5 7.25 18.20 -2.22
N THR A 6 7.45 19.09 -3.19
CA THR A 6 6.41 19.31 -4.23
C THR A 6 6.62 18.49 -5.51
N THR A 7 7.86 18.10 -5.86
CA THR A 7 8.13 17.48 -7.18
C THR A 7 8.05 15.96 -7.20
N THR A 8 8.04 15.29 -6.04
CA THR A 8 7.82 13.83 -5.96
C THR A 8 6.34 13.45 -6.07
N ASN A 9 5.41 14.37 -5.82
CA ASN A 9 3.97 14.12 -5.87
C ASN A 9 3.38 14.15 -7.29
N PHE A 10 4.04 14.78 -8.27
CA PHE A 10 3.50 14.89 -9.62
C PHE A 10 3.61 13.58 -10.42
N LEU A 11 4.71 12.84 -10.27
CA LEU A 11 4.90 11.57 -10.98
C LEU A 11 4.07 10.41 -10.42
N VAL A 12 3.72 10.46 -9.14
CA VAL A 12 2.93 9.40 -8.49
C VAL A 12 1.43 9.54 -8.80
N ARG A 13 0.93 10.78 -8.97
CA ARG A 13 -0.50 11.05 -9.22
C ARG A 13 -0.98 10.80 -10.65
N GLU A 14 -0.10 10.86 -11.64
CA GLU A 14 -0.48 10.58 -13.04
C GLU A 14 -0.61 9.09 -13.35
N ILE A 15 -0.05 8.22 -12.51
CA ILE A 15 -0.02 6.77 -12.74
C ILE A 15 -1.17 6.06 -12.00
N PHE A 16 -1.75 6.68 -10.95
CA PHE A 16 -2.83 6.12 -10.15
C PHE A 16 -3.91 7.16 -9.85
N ARG A 17 -4.98 7.18 -10.64
CA ARG A 17 -6.25 7.87 -10.30
C ARG A 17 -7.32 6.82 -9.97
N PRO A 18 -7.61 6.52 -8.70
CA PRO A 18 -8.89 5.92 -8.34
C PRO A 18 -9.95 7.02 -8.29
N SER A 19 -11.01 6.89 -9.08
CA SER A 19 -12.21 7.72 -9.00
C SER A 19 -12.95 7.39 -7.69
N ILE A 20 -12.81 8.26 -6.68
CA ILE A 20 -13.59 8.17 -5.45
C ILE A 20 -14.55 9.37 -5.42
N GLN A 21 -15.83 9.08 -5.62
CA GLN A 21 -16.94 10.00 -5.40
C GLN A 21 -17.09 10.20 -3.88
N LEU A 22 -16.91 11.42 -3.38
CA LEU A 22 -17.25 11.75 -1.99
C LEU A 22 -18.74 12.07 -1.90
N SER A 23 -19.49 11.24 -1.17
CA SER A 23 -20.80 11.61 -0.63
C SER A 23 -20.63 12.21 0.77
N THR A 24 -21.30 13.32 0.98
CA THR A 24 -21.29 14.16 2.19
C THR A 24 -21.90 13.41 3.38
N VAL A 25 -21.15 13.21 4.46
CA VAL A 25 -21.68 12.64 5.72
C VAL A 25 -21.81 13.73 6.76
N ARG A 26 -23.03 13.85 7.31
CA ARG A 26 -23.42 14.79 8.37
C ARG A 26 -22.76 14.44 9.69
N PHE A 27 -22.22 15.45 10.37
CA PHE A 27 -21.74 15.36 11.75
C PHE A 27 -22.92 15.20 12.72
N ILE A 28 -22.90 14.15 13.54
CA ILE A 28 -23.74 14.03 14.73
C ILE A 28 -22.87 14.38 15.94
N HIS A 29 -23.31 15.39 16.69
CA HIS A 29 -22.69 15.89 17.93
C HIS A 29 -23.17 15.04 19.11
N ILE A 30 -22.25 14.48 19.89
CA ILE A 30 -22.54 13.74 21.13
C ILE A 30 -21.88 14.51 22.29
N PRO A 31 -22.63 14.88 23.35
CA PRO A 31 -22.10 15.62 24.49
C PRO A 31 -21.38 14.69 25.50
N PRO A 32 -20.40 15.20 26.29
CA PRO A 32 -19.71 14.40 27.30
C PRO A 32 -20.44 14.37 28.66
N ALA A 33 -20.44 13.20 29.31
CA ALA A 33 -20.90 13.01 30.68
C ALA A 33 -19.78 13.24 31.72
N PRO A 34 -20.11 13.55 32.99
CA PRO A 34 -19.16 14.09 33.96
C PRO A 34 -18.34 13.02 34.70
N PHE A 35 -17.12 13.42 35.03
CA PHE A 35 -16.12 12.72 35.83
C PHE A 35 -16.58 12.43 37.27
N GLN A 36 -16.19 11.25 37.78
CA GLN A 36 -15.89 11.07 39.21
C GLN A 36 -14.44 10.65 39.37
N ALA A 37 -13.77 11.34 40.29
CA ALA A 37 -12.35 11.21 40.58
C ALA A 37 -12.11 10.11 41.62
N THR A 38 -11.21 9.19 41.31
CA THR A 38 -10.54 8.34 42.30
C THR A 38 -9.04 8.51 42.12
N SER A 39 -8.41 9.15 43.09
CA SER A 39 -6.97 9.31 43.19
C SER A 39 -6.32 7.97 43.54
N LEU A 40 -5.51 7.44 42.64
CA LEU A 40 -4.46 6.48 42.98
C LEU A 40 -3.12 7.09 42.60
N VAL A 41 -2.33 7.38 43.62
CA VAL A 41 -1.00 7.95 43.54
C VAL A 41 -0.06 6.82 43.11
N VAL A 42 0.39 6.84 41.87
CA VAL A 42 1.47 5.97 41.40
C VAL A 42 2.68 6.86 41.09
N SER A 43 3.67 6.80 41.98
CA SER A 43 5.00 7.39 41.75
C SER A 43 5.70 6.64 40.61
N HIS A 44 5.79 7.26 39.44
CA HIS A 44 6.75 6.88 38.41
C HIS A 44 7.80 7.97 38.25
N ARG A 45 9.06 7.58 38.51
CA ARG A 45 10.28 8.35 38.28
C ARG A 45 10.29 8.92 36.86
N LEU A 46 10.37 10.24 36.75
CA LEU A 46 10.65 10.94 35.50
C LEU A 46 12.12 10.68 35.11
N LEU A 47 12.34 9.81 34.12
CA LEU A 47 13.57 9.89 33.32
C LEU A 47 13.34 10.93 32.22
N LEU A 48 13.77 12.17 32.49
CA LEU A 48 13.88 13.22 31.49
C LEU A 48 14.91 12.79 30.43
N ARG A 49 14.45 12.19 29.33
CA ARG A 49 15.25 12.08 28.11
C ARG A 49 15.34 13.47 27.49
N THR A 50 16.44 14.17 27.79
CA THR A 50 16.85 15.36 27.06
C THR A 50 17.01 15.01 25.59
N ILE A 51 16.14 15.55 24.73
CA ILE A 51 16.29 15.45 23.28
C ILE A 51 17.46 16.36 22.90
N SER A 52 18.66 15.77 22.81
CA SER A 52 19.81 16.47 22.23
C SER A 52 19.53 16.66 20.74
N PHE A 53 19.29 17.90 20.32
CA PHE A 53 19.35 18.28 18.92
C PHE A 53 20.81 18.32 18.48
N SER A 54 21.42 17.16 18.27
CA SER A 54 22.63 17.08 17.48
C SER A 54 22.27 17.44 16.03
N PRO A 55 22.98 18.37 15.38
CA PRO A 55 22.77 18.62 13.97
C PRO A 55 23.05 17.31 13.24
N VAL A 56 22.05 16.77 12.55
CA VAL A 56 22.22 15.67 11.62
C VAL A 56 23.18 16.17 10.54
N ARG A 57 24.47 15.92 10.72
CA ARG A 57 25.45 16.04 9.66
C ARG A 57 25.03 15.01 8.62
N CYS A 58 24.51 15.48 7.50
CA CYS A 58 24.38 14.67 6.30
C CYS A 58 25.79 14.22 5.91
N ALA A 59 26.21 13.04 6.38
CA ALA A 59 27.39 12.38 5.89
C ALA A 59 27.10 12.02 4.42
N ALA A 60 27.79 12.69 3.49
CA ALA A 60 27.92 12.14 2.15
C ALA A 60 28.69 10.83 2.31
N ALA A 61 28.03 9.70 2.02
CA ALA A 61 28.68 8.40 2.00
C ALA A 61 29.86 8.48 1.01
N SER A 62 31.06 8.59 1.57
CA SER A 62 32.31 8.48 0.84
C SER A 62 32.73 7.02 0.89
N ASP A 63 31.91 6.15 0.29
CA ASP A 63 32.44 4.86 -0.13
C ASP A 63 33.38 5.12 -1.31
N GLY A 64 34.66 4.98 -0.99
CA GLY A 64 35.77 4.83 -1.90
C GLY A 64 35.78 3.39 -2.42
N GLY A 65 35.19 3.22 -3.59
CA GLY A 65 35.54 2.15 -4.51
C GLY A 65 36.03 2.82 -5.78
N ALA A 66 37.25 2.48 -6.20
CA ALA A 66 37.82 2.88 -7.47
C ALA A 66 37.07 2.16 -8.60
N ASP A 67 35.95 2.76 -9.01
CA ASP A 67 35.31 2.49 -10.29
C ASP A 67 35.24 3.84 -11.00
N ASP A 68 35.80 3.93 -12.20
CA ASP A 68 35.65 5.10 -13.11
C ASP A 68 34.18 5.26 -13.59
N GLY A 69 33.23 4.59 -12.94
CA GLY A 69 31.80 4.73 -13.07
C GLY A 69 31.29 5.98 -12.36
N LYS A 70 30.92 7.00 -13.14
CA LYS A 70 30.19 8.18 -12.67
C LYS A 70 29.03 7.76 -11.75
N LYS A 71 29.14 8.05 -10.45
CA LYS A 71 28.10 7.77 -9.45
C LYS A 71 26.76 8.27 -9.96
N SER A 72 25.84 7.35 -10.24
CA SER A 72 24.51 7.73 -10.71
C SER A 72 23.78 8.51 -9.60
N PRO A 73 23.08 9.61 -9.91
CA PRO A 73 22.35 10.37 -8.91
C PRO A 73 21.34 9.47 -8.19
N ALA A 74 21.14 9.69 -6.89
CA ALA A 74 20.31 8.86 -6.02
C ALA A 74 18.88 8.61 -6.56
N ARG A 75 18.34 9.52 -7.39
CA ARG A 75 17.03 9.32 -8.04
C ARG A 75 17.07 8.26 -9.15
N LEU A 76 18.13 8.24 -9.95
CA LEU A 76 18.27 7.24 -11.02
C LEU A 76 18.55 5.84 -10.42
N SER A 77 19.31 5.77 -9.32
CA SER A 77 19.51 4.51 -8.60
C SER A 77 18.18 4.00 -8.02
N GLN A 78 17.37 4.88 -7.42
CA GLN A 78 16.05 4.50 -6.90
C GLN A 78 15.13 3.94 -8.00
N VAL A 79 15.09 4.57 -9.18
CA VAL A 79 14.28 4.07 -10.31
C VAL A 79 14.75 2.69 -10.76
N LYS A 80 16.07 2.48 -10.89
CA LYS A 80 16.63 1.16 -11.23
C LYS A 80 16.27 0.10 -10.19
N GLN A 81 16.38 0.45 -8.91
CA GLN A 81 16.02 -0.44 -7.81
C GLN A 81 14.54 -0.85 -7.87
N LEU A 82 13.63 0.09 -8.16
CA LEU A 82 12.21 -0.22 -8.31
C LEU A 82 11.92 -1.15 -9.49
N LEU A 83 12.64 -0.99 -10.62
CA LEU A 83 12.50 -1.88 -11.77
C LEU A 83 13.00 -3.28 -11.45
N HIS A 84 14.14 -3.40 -10.78
CA HIS A 84 14.67 -4.68 -10.34
C HIS A 84 13.74 -5.34 -9.33
N GLU A 85 13.23 -4.60 -8.34
CA GLU A 85 12.26 -5.14 -7.39
C GLU A 85 10.97 -5.62 -8.10
N ALA A 86 10.54 -4.94 -9.17
CA ALA A 86 9.40 -5.39 -9.96
C ALA A 86 9.67 -6.71 -10.70
N THR A 87 10.89 -6.90 -11.25
CA THR A 87 11.27 -8.16 -11.88
C THR A 87 11.38 -9.29 -10.87
N GLU A 88 12.03 -9.04 -9.72
CA GLU A 88 12.14 -10.01 -8.63
C GLU A 88 10.75 -10.42 -8.11
N ARG A 89 9.84 -9.46 -7.92
CA ARG A 89 8.45 -9.74 -7.46
C ARG A 89 7.67 -10.62 -8.43
N ALA A 90 7.93 -10.49 -9.73
CA ALA A 90 7.31 -11.32 -10.76
C ALA A 90 7.94 -12.71 -10.81
N GLN A 91 9.26 -12.82 -10.70
CA GLN A 91 9.97 -14.11 -10.66
C GLN A 91 9.62 -14.91 -9.40
N ALA A 92 9.51 -14.25 -8.25
CA ALA A 92 9.15 -14.89 -6.98
C ALA A 92 7.67 -15.32 -6.90
N ALA A 93 6.83 -14.96 -7.87
CA ALA A 93 5.39 -15.24 -7.82
C ALA A 93 5.04 -16.73 -7.95
N GLY A 94 5.97 -17.58 -8.41
CA GLY A 94 5.65 -18.96 -8.78
C GLY A 94 4.73 -19.02 -10.00
N ASN A 95 4.84 -20.07 -10.81
CA ASN A 95 3.93 -20.29 -11.94
C ASN A 95 2.83 -21.31 -11.58
N ASP A 96 2.55 -21.48 -10.30
CA ASP A 96 1.62 -22.50 -9.84
C ASP A 96 0.19 -22.13 -10.26
N PRO A 97 -0.54 -23.04 -10.92
CA PRO A 97 -1.90 -22.77 -11.31
C PRO A 97 -2.76 -22.56 -10.07
N ILE A 98 -3.60 -21.53 -10.09
CA ILE A 98 -4.53 -21.25 -8.99
C ILE A 98 -5.49 -22.44 -8.89
N PRO A 99 -5.55 -23.14 -7.74
CA PRO A 99 -6.42 -24.28 -7.59
C PRO A 99 -7.89 -23.82 -7.59
N LYS A 100 -8.73 -24.57 -8.30
CA LYS A 100 -10.18 -24.33 -8.33
C LYS A 100 -10.79 -24.74 -6.99
N ILE A 101 -11.56 -23.83 -6.41
CA ILE A 101 -12.14 -24.06 -5.09
C ILE A 101 -13.38 -24.95 -5.20
N THR A 102 -13.39 -26.00 -4.40
CA THR A 102 -14.55 -26.88 -4.17
C THR A 102 -15.09 -26.71 -2.76
N ILE A 103 -16.26 -27.30 -2.50
CA ILE A 103 -16.95 -27.25 -1.21
C ILE A 103 -16.09 -27.86 -0.08
N ASP A 104 -15.17 -28.77 -0.39
CA ASP A 104 -14.29 -29.44 0.58
C ASP A 104 -13.31 -28.49 1.28
N HIS A 105 -13.07 -27.32 0.69
CA HIS A 105 -12.13 -26.32 1.22
C HIS A 105 -12.79 -25.33 2.18
N VAL A 106 -14.12 -25.41 2.37
CA VAL A 106 -14.91 -24.44 3.13
C VAL A 106 -15.86 -25.15 4.08
N ILE A 107 -16.18 -24.48 5.20
CA ILE A 107 -17.21 -24.96 6.13
C ILE A 107 -18.53 -24.33 5.71
N VAL A 108 -19.53 -25.16 5.40
CA VAL A 108 -20.84 -24.74 4.89
C VAL A 108 -21.93 -25.06 5.90
N ASN A 109 -22.63 -24.03 6.38
CA ASN A 109 -23.82 -24.18 7.22
C ASN A 109 -25.06 -23.73 6.45
N PHE A 110 -26.11 -24.54 6.52
CA PHE A 110 -27.41 -24.22 5.90
C PHE A 110 -28.32 -23.53 6.89
N ALA A 111 -29.02 -22.51 6.41
CA ALA A 111 -29.96 -21.71 7.15
C ALA A 111 -31.21 -21.41 6.30
N ARG A 112 -32.27 -20.94 6.95
CA ARG A 112 -33.46 -20.45 6.25
C ARG A 112 -33.20 -19.06 5.68
N SER A 113 -33.64 -18.83 4.44
CA SER A 113 -33.62 -17.51 3.83
C SER A 113 -34.63 -16.58 4.50
N GLY A 114 -34.28 -15.32 4.73
CA GLY A 114 -35.24 -14.29 5.14
C GLY A 114 -36.02 -13.78 3.92
N GLY A 115 -37.35 -13.81 3.97
CA GLY A 115 -38.21 -13.34 2.89
C GLY A 115 -39.70 -13.41 3.27
N PRO A 116 -40.60 -12.82 2.47
CA PRO A 116 -42.05 -12.92 2.70
C PRO A 116 -42.47 -14.40 2.72
N GLY A 117 -43.27 -14.75 3.74
CA GLY A 117 -43.51 -16.14 4.15
C GLY A 117 -44.23 -17.03 3.12
N GLY A 118 -44.23 -18.33 3.40
CA GLY A 118 -44.89 -19.37 2.61
C GLY A 118 -44.45 -20.78 3.03
N GLN A 119 -45.13 -21.81 2.53
CA GLN A 119 -44.82 -23.21 2.90
C GLN A 119 -43.38 -23.60 2.51
N ASN A 120 -42.88 -23.15 1.36
CA ASN A 120 -41.53 -23.49 0.90
C ASN A 120 -40.44 -22.80 1.74
N VAL A 121 -40.59 -21.48 1.98
CA VAL A 121 -39.63 -20.66 2.76
C VAL A 121 -39.49 -21.17 4.20
N ASN A 122 -40.59 -21.62 4.81
CA ASN A 122 -40.58 -22.13 6.18
C ASN A 122 -40.02 -23.54 6.31
N LYS A 123 -39.95 -24.32 5.23
CA LYS A 123 -39.56 -25.73 5.26
C LYS A 123 -38.17 -25.99 4.69
N VAL A 124 -37.69 -25.21 3.72
CA VAL A 124 -36.43 -25.48 3.00
C VAL A 124 -35.31 -24.54 3.44
N ASN A 125 -34.15 -25.11 3.78
CA ASN A 125 -32.95 -24.36 4.14
C ASN A 125 -32.16 -23.97 2.87
N THR A 126 -32.60 -22.89 2.21
CA THR A 126 -32.03 -22.43 0.94
C THR A 126 -30.83 -21.50 1.08
N LYS A 127 -30.63 -20.89 2.26
CA LYS A 127 -29.52 -19.95 2.50
C LYS A 127 -28.30 -20.69 3.01
N VAL A 128 -27.13 -20.28 2.55
CA VAL A 128 -25.84 -20.81 3.00
C VAL A 128 -25.04 -19.72 3.70
N ASP A 129 -24.52 -20.08 4.88
CA ASP A 129 -23.47 -19.37 5.60
C ASP A 129 -22.16 -20.15 5.42
N MET A 130 -21.29 -19.68 4.52
CA MET A 130 -20.02 -20.30 4.17
C MET A 130 -18.88 -19.62 4.92
N ARG A 131 -18.00 -20.40 5.54
CA ARG A 131 -16.81 -19.92 6.26
C ARG A 131 -15.55 -20.48 5.63
N PHE A 132 -14.59 -19.60 5.37
CA PHE A 132 -13.28 -19.95 4.85
C PHE A 132 -12.18 -19.46 5.80
N ASN A 133 -11.38 -20.39 6.33
CA ASN A 133 -10.26 -20.04 7.19
C ASN A 133 -9.00 -19.79 6.33
N VAL A 134 -8.66 -18.51 6.15
CA VAL A 134 -7.55 -18.11 5.28
C VAL A 134 -6.20 -18.52 5.87
N LYS A 135 -6.05 -18.49 7.20
CA LYS A 135 -4.77 -18.79 7.87
C LYS A 135 -4.40 -20.27 7.77
N ASN A 136 -5.38 -21.16 7.85
CA ASN A 136 -5.17 -22.61 7.86
C ASN A 136 -5.16 -23.24 6.45
N ALA A 137 -5.30 -22.44 5.38
CA ALA A 137 -5.34 -22.93 4.01
C ALA A 137 -3.94 -23.31 3.48
N TYR A 138 -3.45 -24.51 3.81
CA TYR A 138 -2.12 -25.01 3.42
C TYR A 138 -1.91 -25.16 1.90
N TRP A 139 -2.98 -25.32 1.14
CA TRP A 139 -2.97 -25.44 -0.32
C TRP A 139 -2.76 -24.09 -1.02
N LEU A 140 -2.84 -22.98 -0.29
CA LEU A 140 -2.67 -21.63 -0.82
C LEU A 140 -1.28 -21.11 -0.44
N SER A 141 -0.56 -20.45 -1.36
CA SER A 141 0.76 -19.91 -1.06
C SER A 141 0.72 -18.82 0.02
N ASP A 142 1.79 -18.73 0.81
CA ASP A 142 1.91 -17.78 1.93
C ASP A 142 1.64 -16.34 1.50
N ARG A 143 2.20 -15.96 0.34
CA ARG A 143 1.99 -14.66 -0.30
C ARG A 143 0.52 -14.38 -0.54
N VAL A 144 -0.24 -15.34 -1.08
CA VAL A 144 -1.66 -15.13 -1.39
C VAL A 144 -2.49 -15.09 -0.10
N ARG A 145 -2.18 -15.93 0.90
CA ARG A 145 -2.84 -15.86 2.21
C ARG A 145 -2.66 -14.48 2.85
N GLU A 146 -1.44 -13.96 2.91
CA GLU A 146 -1.15 -12.62 3.44
C GLU A 146 -1.86 -11.53 2.63
N LYS A 147 -1.91 -11.67 1.31
CA LYS A 147 -2.57 -10.70 0.45
C LYS A 147 -4.08 -10.66 0.68
N ILE A 148 -4.73 -11.81 0.83
CA ILE A 148 -6.14 -11.91 1.19
C ILE A 148 -6.39 -11.27 2.55
N LEU A 149 -5.56 -11.57 3.56
CA LEU A 149 -5.65 -10.96 4.89
C LEU A 149 -5.56 -9.42 4.81
N GLN A 150 -4.71 -8.89 3.93
CA GLN A 150 -4.56 -7.45 3.73
C GLN A 150 -5.73 -6.81 2.97
N MET A 151 -6.20 -7.46 1.89
CA MET A 151 -7.29 -6.96 1.03
C MET A 151 -8.63 -6.99 1.75
N GLU A 152 -8.94 -8.10 2.40
CA GLU A 152 -10.23 -8.36 3.03
C GLU A 152 -10.20 -8.11 4.56
N LYS A 153 -9.25 -7.30 5.04
CA LYS A 153 -9.04 -7.02 6.48
C LYS A 153 -10.31 -6.59 7.23
N ASN A 154 -11.26 -5.95 6.55
CA ASN A 154 -12.51 -5.46 7.14
C ASN A 154 -13.59 -6.56 7.24
N ARG A 155 -13.44 -7.64 6.48
CA ARG A 155 -14.40 -8.77 6.39
C ARG A 155 -13.92 -10.01 7.13
N ILE A 156 -12.69 -9.99 7.64
CA ILE A 156 -12.04 -11.10 8.33
C ILE A 156 -12.25 -11.01 9.85
N ASN A 157 -12.58 -12.14 10.47
CA ASN A 157 -12.68 -12.28 11.91
C ASN A 157 -11.29 -12.34 12.58
N LYS A 158 -11.23 -12.22 13.92
CA LYS A 158 -9.99 -12.34 14.71
C LYS A 158 -9.24 -13.66 14.42
N ASP A 159 -10.00 -14.72 14.19
CA ASP A 159 -9.49 -16.07 13.90
C ASP A 159 -8.95 -16.22 12.46
N GLY A 160 -9.13 -15.21 11.59
CA GLY A 160 -8.69 -15.27 10.19
C GLY A 160 -9.72 -15.89 9.24
N GLU A 161 -10.99 -15.90 9.63
CA GLU A 161 -12.08 -16.47 8.84
C GLU A 161 -12.81 -15.41 8.00
N LEU A 162 -13.06 -15.74 6.73
CA LEU A 162 -13.97 -15.02 5.84
C LEU A 162 -15.35 -15.67 5.87
N VAL A 163 -16.39 -14.87 6.05
CA VAL A 163 -17.78 -15.33 6.07
C VAL A 163 -18.53 -14.80 4.86
N PHE A 164 -19.20 -15.70 4.15
CA PHE A 164 -20.07 -15.40 3.02
C PHE A 164 -21.48 -15.88 3.34
N ARG A 165 -22.48 -15.12 2.89
CA ARG A 165 -23.91 -15.45 3.09
C ARG A 165 -24.62 -15.36 1.74
N GLY A 166 -25.41 -16.35 1.37
CA GLY A 166 -26.14 -16.34 0.11
C GLY A 166 -26.38 -17.74 -0.45
N ASN A 167 -26.34 -17.85 -1.77
CA ASN A 167 -26.33 -19.14 -2.48
C ASN A 167 -24.90 -19.73 -2.49
N ILE A 168 -24.78 -21.06 -2.59
CA ILE A 168 -23.50 -21.79 -2.64
C ILE A 168 -22.67 -21.30 -3.82
N GLU A 169 -23.24 -21.29 -5.02
CA GLU A 169 -22.53 -20.93 -6.25
C GLU A 169 -21.99 -19.50 -6.20
N ASP A 170 -22.81 -18.56 -5.74
CA ASP A 170 -22.42 -17.16 -5.57
C ASP A 170 -21.31 -17.00 -4.51
N ALA A 171 -21.40 -17.73 -3.39
CA ALA A 171 -20.38 -17.71 -2.36
C ALA A 171 -19.04 -18.27 -2.87
N LEU A 172 -19.05 -19.40 -3.59
CA LEU A 172 -17.86 -20.00 -4.20
C LEU A 172 -17.24 -19.08 -5.26
N ASN A 173 -18.06 -18.48 -6.14
CA ASN A 173 -17.59 -17.56 -7.17
C ASN A 173 -16.94 -16.31 -6.56
N LYS A 174 -17.53 -15.75 -5.50
CA LYS A 174 -16.95 -14.62 -4.77
C LYS A 174 -15.62 -14.99 -4.11
N LEU A 175 -15.54 -16.18 -3.52
CA LEU A 175 -14.31 -16.66 -2.91
C LEU A 175 -13.20 -16.88 -3.96
N GLN A 176 -13.53 -17.50 -5.09
CA GLN A 176 -12.62 -17.68 -6.22
C GLN A 176 -12.11 -16.32 -6.73
N ALA A 177 -13.01 -15.36 -6.95
CA ALA A 177 -12.63 -14.02 -7.41
C ALA A 177 -11.68 -13.29 -6.45
N ILE A 178 -11.85 -13.46 -5.13
CA ILE A 178 -10.94 -12.90 -4.12
C ILE A 178 -9.57 -13.55 -4.22
N ILE A 179 -9.51 -14.87 -4.38
CA ILE A 179 -8.25 -15.60 -4.51
C ILE A 179 -7.55 -15.26 -5.83
N ASP A 180 -8.28 -15.16 -6.94
CA ASP A 180 -7.75 -14.75 -8.23
C ASP A 180 -7.16 -13.32 -8.16
N ALA A 181 -7.89 -12.40 -7.51
CA ALA A 181 -7.43 -11.02 -7.32
C ALA A 181 -6.18 -10.95 -6.40
N ALA A 182 -6.10 -11.80 -5.37
CA ALA A 182 -4.95 -11.86 -4.48
C ALA A 182 -3.73 -12.57 -5.10
N SER A 183 -3.99 -13.53 -5.99
CA SER A 183 -2.97 -14.25 -6.75
C SER A 183 -2.43 -13.45 -7.93
N TYR A 184 -3.15 -12.42 -8.38
CA TYR A 184 -2.70 -11.58 -9.48
C TYR A 184 -1.38 -10.88 -9.15
N VAL A 185 -0.36 -11.15 -9.96
CA VAL A 185 0.94 -10.49 -9.90
C VAL A 185 1.09 -9.63 -11.15
N PRO A 186 1.43 -8.32 -11.01
CA PRO A 186 1.69 -7.49 -12.17
C PRO A 186 2.88 -8.09 -12.94
N PRO A 187 2.77 -8.22 -14.28
CA PRO A 187 3.85 -8.73 -15.09
C PRO A 187 5.10 -7.85 -14.96
N PRO A 188 6.30 -8.42 -15.20
CA PRO A 188 7.51 -7.63 -15.22
C PRO A 188 7.41 -6.55 -16.29
N PRO A 189 8.03 -5.36 -16.07
CA PRO A 189 7.96 -4.28 -17.04
C PRO A 189 8.59 -4.71 -18.37
N SER A 190 7.92 -4.44 -19.47
CA SER A 190 8.44 -4.76 -20.81
C SER A 190 9.72 -3.96 -21.09
N GLU A 191 10.56 -4.46 -21.99
CA GLU A 191 11.79 -3.76 -22.37
C GLU A 191 11.52 -2.33 -22.87
N GLU A 192 10.41 -2.14 -23.59
CA GLU A 192 9.97 -0.83 -24.07
C GLU A 192 9.59 0.10 -22.90
N GLN A 193 8.89 -0.43 -21.89
CA GLN A 193 8.56 0.32 -20.68
C GLN A 193 9.81 0.71 -19.91
N VAL A 194 10.77 -0.20 -19.75
CA VAL A 194 12.06 0.07 -19.09
C VAL A 194 12.83 1.17 -19.84
N LYS A 195 12.92 1.08 -21.18
CA LYS A 195 13.56 2.11 -22.03
C LYS A 195 12.86 3.46 -21.89
N ARG A 196 11.52 3.48 -21.88
CA ARG A 196 10.72 4.70 -21.69
C ARG A 196 10.97 5.33 -20.32
N ILE A 197 10.98 4.53 -19.25
CA ILE A 197 11.24 5.00 -17.88
C ILE A 197 12.65 5.58 -17.78
N ALA A 198 13.66 4.90 -18.33
CA ALA A 198 15.04 5.40 -18.34
C ALA A 198 15.17 6.74 -19.09
N LYS A 199 14.50 6.87 -20.24
CA LYS A 199 14.45 8.11 -21.02
C LYS A 199 13.83 9.26 -20.21
N LEU A 200 12.67 9.03 -19.60
CA LEU A 200 11.98 10.04 -18.79
C LEU A 200 12.83 10.46 -17.57
N ALA A 201 13.47 9.49 -16.92
CA ALA A 201 14.35 9.75 -15.77
C ALA A 201 15.57 10.60 -16.16
N ALA A 202 16.20 10.32 -17.32
CA ALA A 202 17.30 11.11 -17.84
C ALA A 202 16.88 12.55 -18.19
N ILE A 203 15.70 12.73 -18.81
CA ILE A 203 15.14 14.05 -19.11
C ILE A 203 14.87 14.84 -17.83
N GLY A 204 14.27 14.19 -16.83
CA GLY A 204 13.98 14.81 -15.53
C GLY A 204 15.25 15.29 -14.82
N GLU A 205 16.32 14.51 -14.84
CA GLU A 205 17.60 14.91 -14.23
C GLU A 205 18.27 16.06 -14.98
N ARG A 206 18.24 16.06 -16.32
CA ARG A 206 18.72 17.21 -17.12
C ARG A 206 17.99 18.49 -16.74
N LYS A 207 16.65 18.48 -16.78
CA LYS A 207 15.82 19.64 -16.38
C LYS A 207 16.12 20.12 -14.96
N ARG A 208 16.40 19.20 -14.03
CA ARG A 208 16.77 19.55 -12.66
C ARG A 208 18.12 20.27 -12.59
N LEU A 209 19.12 19.77 -13.31
CA LEU A 209 20.45 20.38 -13.38
C LEU A 209 20.37 21.76 -14.03
N ASP A 210 19.60 21.91 -15.10
CA ASP A 210 19.40 23.19 -15.80
C ASP A 210 18.71 24.20 -14.89
N ASN A 211 17.65 23.79 -14.18
CA ASN A 211 16.99 24.63 -13.17
C ASN A 211 17.95 25.01 -12.04
N LYS A 212 18.81 24.09 -11.57
CA LYS A 212 19.83 24.39 -10.55
C LYS A 212 20.84 25.42 -11.06
N LYS A 213 21.30 25.29 -12.30
CA LYS A 213 22.22 26.24 -12.95
C LYS A 213 21.57 27.62 -13.11
N ALA A 214 20.35 27.69 -13.64
CA ALA A 214 19.60 28.94 -13.80
C ALA A 214 19.41 29.67 -12.46
N GLN A 215 19.05 28.94 -11.39
CA GLN A 215 18.92 29.52 -10.05
C GLN A 215 20.27 30.01 -9.49
N SER A 216 21.35 29.28 -9.75
CA SER A 216 22.70 29.69 -9.36
C SER A 216 23.12 30.98 -10.06
N GLN A 217 22.92 31.07 -11.37
CA GLN A 217 23.20 32.26 -12.17
C GLN A 217 22.38 33.46 -11.68
N LYS A 218 21.08 33.26 -11.44
CA LYS A 218 20.21 34.31 -10.87
C LYS A 218 20.71 34.84 -9.53
N LYS A 219 21.24 33.97 -8.66
CA LYS A 219 21.83 34.38 -7.38
C LYS A 219 23.17 35.09 -7.55
N ALA A 220 24.00 34.65 -8.50
CA ALA A 220 25.27 35.30 -8.81
C ALA A 220 25.05 36.74 -9.33
N MET A 221 24.12 36.93 -10.29
CA MET A 221 23.77 38.25 -10.81
C MET A 221 23.22 39.20 -9.74
N ARG A 222 22.58 38.68 -8.68
CA ARG A 222 22.13 39.49 -7.54
C ARG A 222 23.28 39.95 -6.64
N ARG A 223 24.38 39.19 -6.58
CA ARG A 223 25.55 39.50 -5.74
C ARG A 223 26.56 40.39 -6.45
N SER A 224 26.62 40.37 -7.78
CA SER A 224 27.59 41.17 -8.54
C SER A 224 27.24 42.66 -8.65
N LYS A 225 26.23 43.14 -7.90
CA LYS A 225 25.90 44.56 -7.80
C LYS A 225 26.49 45.15 -6.50
N ASP A 226 27.80 44.95 -6.34
CA ASP A 226 28.64 45.68 -5.40
C ASP A 226 29.68 46.45 -6.23
N SER A 227 29.25 47.55 -6.83
CA SER A 227 30.12 48.69 -7.15
C SER A 227 29.35 49.94 -6.74
N TRP A 228 29.68 50.44 -5.55
CA TRP A 228 29.34 51.79 -5.10
C TRP A 228 30.60 52.66 -5.24
N ASP A 229 31.22 52.62 -6.42
CA ASP A 229 32.22 53.58 -6.90
C ASP A 229 31.61 54.31 -8.11
#